data_AF-A0A975PEF4-F1
#
_entry.id   AF-A0A975PEF4-F1
#
_cell.length_a   1.000
_cell.length_b   1.000
_cell.length_c   1.000
_cell.angle_alpha   90.00
_cell.angle_beta   90.00
_cell.angle_gamma   90.00
#
_symmetry.space_group_name_H-M   'P 1'
#
loop_
_entity.id
_entity.type
_entity.pdbx_description
1 polymer ?
#
loop_
_entity_poly.entity_id
_entity_poly.type
_entity_poly.pdbx_seq_one_letter_code
_entity_poly.pdbx_strand_id
1 'polypeptide(L)'
;METETNDWALFAVMFPFGLLLFVGGLLVYKQKMVPPALDDRFPGKHSLACTFLGMWLMLLPASNFREITSSDIIFVPYALLTFACQGIGMLGWLWMPKFMQPAWLKEADRLKARGKVRRIRQYVKGKDKR
;
A
#
# COMPACT_ATOMS: atom_id res chain seq x y z
N MET A 1 -7.04 18.91 28.85
CA MET A 1 -6.16 17.77 29.20
C MET A 1 -6.65 16.43 28.69
N GLU A 2 -7.89 16.29 28.19
CA GLU A 2 -8.38 15.00 27.65
C GLU A 2 -8.05 14.75 26.17
N THR A 3 -7.69 15.81 25.42
CA THR A 3 -7.40 15.73 23.98
C THR A 3 -6.02 15.15 23.67
N GLU A 4 -4.98 15.52 24.41
CA GLU A 4 -3.61 15.04 24.15
C GLU A 4 -3.46 13.53 24.32
N THR A 5 -4.11 12.93 25.33
CA THR A 5 -4.00 11.48 25.59
C THR A 5 -4.60 10.65 24.45
N ASN A 6 -5.65 11.17 23.79
CA ASN A 6 -6.32 10.48 22.70
C ASN A 6 -5.48 10.49 21.41
N ASP A 7 -4.76 11.59 21.16
CA ASP A 7 -3.90 11.75 19.99
C ASP A 7 -2.67 10.85 20.04
N TRP A 8 -2.04 10.72 21.22
CA TRP A 8 -0.93 9.78 21.41
C TRP A 8 -1.38 8.31 21.31
N ALA A 9 -2.58 7.99 21.78
CA ALA A 9 -3.16 6.65 21.62
C ALA A 9 -3.48 6.34 20.14
N LEU A 10 -4.04 7.31 19.40
CA LEU A 10 -4.24 7.21 17.95
C LEU A 10 -2.94 7.02 17.20
N PHE A 11 -1.89 7.78 17.54
CA PHE A 11 -0.55 7.60 16.98
C PHE A 11 -0.03 6.19 17.26
N ALA A 12 -0.08 5.75 18.52
CA ALA A 12 0.44 4.47 18.97
C ALA A 12 -0.27 3.27 18.31
N VAL A 13 -1.51 3.41 17.86
CA VAL A 13 -2.25 2.34 17.18
C VAL A 13 -2.15 2.45 15.66
N MET A 14 -2.40 3.64 15.10
CA MET A 14 -2.47 3.84 13.65
C MET A 14 -1.11 3.78 12.97
N PHE A 15 -0.05 4.30 13.62
CA PHE A 15 1.29 4.29 13.06
C PHE A 15 1.86 2.87 12.87
N PRO A 16 1.90 1.98 13.89
CA PRO A 16 2.41 0.63 13.68
C PRO A 16 1.51 -0.20 12.77
N PHE A 17 0.20 0.03 12.78
CA PHE A 17 -0.72 -0.64 11.86
C PHE A 17 -0.48 -0.21 10.40
N GLY A 18 -0.32 1.10 10.17
CA GLY A 18 0.07 1.66 8.88
C GLY A 18 1.44 1.17 8.41
N LEU A 19 2.42 1.09 9.31
CA LEU A 19 3.75 0.55 9.04
C LEU A 19 3.68 -0.91 8.60
N LEU A 20 2.89 -1.74 9.28
CA LEU A 20 2.70 -3.15 8.95
C LEU A 20 2.08 -3.30 7.55
N LEU A 21 1.06 -2.51 7.23
CA LEU A 21 0.44 -2.50 5.90
C LEU A 21 1.39 -2.01 4.80
N PHE A 22 2.16 -0.96 5.10
CA PHE A 22 3.15 -0.40 4.18
C PHE A 22 4.26 -1.40 3.89
N VAL A 23 4.90 -1.96 4.92
CA VAL A 23 5.98 -2.95 4.78
C VAL A 23 5.45 -4.22 4.13
N GLY A 24 4.27 -4.71 4.53
CA GLY A 24 3.63 -5.88 3.95
C GLY A 24 3.39 -5.70 2.44
N GLY A 25 2.81 -4.58 2.04
CA GLY A 25 2.60 -4.29 0.63
C GLY A 25 3.91 -4.04 -0.14
N LEU A 26 4.95 -3.52 0.50
CA LEU A 26 6.28 -3.32 -0.12
C LEU A 26 7.00 -4.66 -0.35
N LEU A 27 6.86 -5.61 0.58
CA LEU A 27 7.32 -6.99 0.41
C LEU A 27 6.58 -7.69 -0.74
N VAL A 28 5.28 -7.43 -0.91
CA VAL A 28 4.50 -7.90 -2.06
C VAL A 28 4.98 -7.22 -3.35
N TYR A 29 5.23 -5.91 -3.33
CA TYR A 29 5.77 -5.17 -4.47
C TYR A 29 7.11 -5.77 -4.93
N LYS A 30 7.97 -6.14 -3.98
CA LYS A 30 9.27 -6.80 -4.23
C LYS A 30 9.17 -8.30 -4.52
N GLN A 31 7.97 -8.89 -4.50
CA GLN A 31 7.75 -10.33 -4.71
C GLN A 31 8.40 -11.22 -3.63
N LYS A 32 8.70 -10.68 -2.45
CA LYS A 32 9.21 -11.45 -1.30
C LYS A 32 8.10 -12.18 -0.55
N MET A 33 6.90 -11.60 -0.53
CA MET A 33 5.69 -12.28 -0.05
C MET A 33 4.67 -12.25 -1.18
N VAL A 34 4.24 -13.42 -1.63
CA VAL A 34 3.15 -13.51 -2.60
C VAL A 34 1.87 -13.79 -1.83
N PRO A 35 0.86 -12.90 -1.90
CA PRO A 35 -0.37 -13.09 -1.17
C PRO A 35 -1.04 -14.39 -1.63
N PRO A 36 -1.63 -15.18 -0.70
CA PRO A 36 -2.31 -16.43 -1.04
C PRO A 36 -3.51 -16.19 -1.98
N ALA A 37 -4.11 -14.99 -1.93
CA ALA A 37 -5.16 -14.55 -2.82
C ALA A 37 -4.57 -13.73 -3.99
N LEU A 38 -3.96 -14.40 -4.96
CA LEU A 38 -3.87 -13.92 -6.35
C LEU A 38 -5.21 -14.18 -7.08
N ASP A 39 -6.31 -14.04 -6.33
CA ASP A 39 -7.63 -14.39 -6.77
C ASP A 39 -8.15 -13.25 -7.65
N ASP A 40 -8.38 -13.54 -8.92
CA ASP A 40 -8.79 -12.60 -9.96
C ASP A 40 -10.23 -12.08 -9.79
N ARG A 41 -10.87 -12.37 -8.66
CA ARG A 41 -12.27 -12.03 -8.43
C ARG A 41 -12.50 -10.52 -8.42
N PHE A 42 -11.46 -9.74 -8.15
CA PHE A 42 -11.48 -8.30 -8.22
C PHE A 42 -10.33 -7.76 -9.08
N PRO A 43 -10.58 -6.81 -10.00
CA PRO A 43 -9.52 -6.17 -10.80
C PRO A 43 -8.58 -5.30 -9.95
N GLY A 44 -8.98 -4.99 -8.72
CA GLY A 44 -8.14 -4.31 -7.73
C GLY A 44 -7.10 -5.23 -7.11
N LYS A 45 -5.85 -4.76 -7.06
CA LYS A 45 -4.76 -5.49 -6.43
C LYS A 45 -4.65 -5.04 -4.97
N HIS A 46 -5.44 -5.68 -4.12
CA HIS A 46 -5.63 -5.33 -2.70
C HIS A 46 -4.29 -5.17 -1.96
N SER A 47 -3.35 -6.08 -2.19
CA SER A 47 -2.03 -6.04 -1.54
C SER A 47 -1.17 -4.82 -1.94
N LEU A 48 -1.37 -4.28 -3.15
CA LEU A 48 -0.72 -3.06 -3.61
C LEU A 48 -1.48 -1.81 -3.16
N ALA A 49 -2.80 -1.89 -3.05
CA ALA A 49 -3.62 -0.83 -2.46
C ALA A 49 -3.23 -0.58 -0.99
N CYS A 50 -2.95 -1.67 -0.25
CA CYS A 50 -2.51 -1.62 1.14
C CYS A 50 -1.22 -0.84 1.37
N THR A 51 -0.30 -0.71 0.40
CA THR A 51 0.87 0.17 0.61
C THR A 51 0.48 1.63 0.71
N PHE A 52 -0.41 2.09 -0.18
CA PHE A 52 -0.83 3.49 -0.20
C PHE A 52 -1.76 3.81 0.97
N LEU A 53 -2.64 2.87 1.35
CA LEU A 53 -3.45 2.98 2.55
C LEU A 53 -2.61 2.93 3.85
N GLY A 54 -1.58 2.08 3.89
CA GLY A 54 -0.63 2.03 5.01
C GLY A 54 0.13 3.35 5.16
N MET A 55 0.62 3.91 4.05
CA MET A 55 1.27 5.22 4.04
C MET A 55 0.33 6.33 4.50
N TRP A 56 -0.94 6.30 4.07
CA TRP A 56 -1.96 7.23 4.55
C TRP A 56 -2.22 7.10 6.06
N LEU A 57 -2.34 5.87 6.58
CA LEU A 57 -2.50 5.60 8.02
C LEU A 57 -1.30 6.07 8.85
N MET A 58 -0.08 6.01 8.32
CA MET A 58 1.10 6.56 8.98
C MET A 58 1.14 8.09 8.95
N LEU A 59 0.51 8.71 7.95
CA LEU A 59 0.43 10.16 7.81
C LEU A 59 -0.69 10.77 8.65
N LEU A 60 -1.79 10.05 8.92
CA LEU A 60 -2.93 10.55 9.73
C LEU A 60 -2.55 11.12 11.11
N PRO A 61 -1.68 10.49 11.92
CA PRO A 61 -1.27 11.02 13.21
C PRO A 61 -0.44 12.31 13.10
N ALA A 62 0.16 12.58 11.93
CA ALA A 62 0.85 13.82 11.65
C ALA A 62 -0.12 14.96 11.27
N SER A 63 -1.44 14.77 11.33
CA SER A 63 -2.40 15.86 11.05
C SER A 63 -2.27 17.03 12.05
N ASN A 64 -1.79 16.75 13.27
CA ASN A 64 -1.42 17.75 14.28
C ASN A 64 -0.16 18.57 13.91
N PHE A 65 0.59 18.22 12.85
CA PHE A 65 1.72 19.05 12.37
C PHE A 65 1.28 20.47 11.98
N ARG A 66 0.02 20.64 11.57
CA ARG A 66 -0.52 21.96 11.24
C ARG A 66 -0.49 22.89 12.45
N GLU A 67 -0.85 22.38 13.63
CA GLU A 67 -0.84 23.15 14.88
C GLU A 67 0.59 23.44 15.35
N ILE A 68 1.51 22.49 15.13
CA ILE A 68 2.91 22.59 15.59
C ILE A 68 3.74 23.53 14.70
N THR A 69 3.48 23.54 13.39
CA THR A 69 4.40 24.17 12.42
C THR A 69 3.96 25.57 11.99
N SER A 70 2.66 25.90 12.09
CA SER A 70 2.06 27.19 11.69
C SER A 70 2.48 27.72 10.30
N SER A 71 3.00 26.85 9.43
CA SER A 71 3.56 27.20 8.12
C SER A 71 2.80 26.48 7.03
N ASP A 72 1.97 27.23 6.30
CA ASP A 72 1.14 26.72 5.20
C ASP A 72 1.98 26.07 4.09
N ILE A 73 3.26 26.47 3.96
CA ILE A 73 4.20 25.95 2.96
C ILE A 73 4.45 24.44 3.14
N ILE A 74 4.43 23.94 4.37
CA ILE A 74 4.66 22.52 4.68
C ILE A 74 3.34 21.74 4.72
N PHE A 75 2.25 22.41 5.13
CA PHE A 75 0.94 21.80 5.22
C PHE A 75 0.36 21.44 3.85
N VAL A 76 0.52 22.29 2.83
CA VAL A 76 -0.05 22.05 1.49
C VAL A 76 0.52 20.79 0.84
N PRO A 77 1.84 20.56 0.76
CA PRO A 77 2.41 19.30 0.25
C PRO A 77 1.97 18.07 1.07
N TYR A 78 1.88 18.21 2.39
CA TYR A 78 1.44 17.13 3.27
C TYR A 78 -0.03 16.75 3.00
N ALA A 79 -0.93 17.73 2.92
CA ALA A 79 -2.35 17.49 2.62
C ALA A 79 -2.53 16.84 1.24
N LEU A 80 -1.78 17.31 0.24
CA LEU A 80 -1.81 16.80 -1.12
C LEU A 80 -1.28 15.36 -1.20
N LEU A 81 -0.20 15.04 -0.49
CA LEU A 81 0.33 13.69 -0.38
C LEU A 81 -0.66 12.76 0.32
N THR A 82 -1.25 13.20 1.43
CA THR A 82 -2.23 12.43 2.21
C THR A 82 -3.47 12.11 1.36
N PHE A 83 -3.98 13.11 0.63
CA PHE A 83 -5.11 12.94 -0.28
C PHE A 83 -4.77 12.01 -1.45
N ALA A 84 -3.58 12.15 -2.05
CA ALA A 84 -3.13 11.28 -3.12
C ALA A 84 -2.98 9.83 -2.65
N CYS A 85 -2.37 9.60 -1.47
CA CYS A 85 -2.23 8.26 -0.88
C CYS A 85 -3.60 7.62 -0.60
N GLN A 86 -4.56 8.38 -0.07
CA GLN A 86 -5.91 7.89 0.18
C GLN A 86 -6.64 7.56 -1.14
N GLY A 87 -6.60 8.48 -2.11
CA GLY A 87 -7.25 8.31 -3.40
C GLY A 87 -6.69 7.12 -4.18
N ILE A 88 -5.37 7.00 -4.25
CA ILE A 88 -4.68 5.86 -4.88
C ILE A 88 -4.95 4.57 -4.11
N GLY A 89 -4.99 4.62 -2.78
CA GLY A 89 -5.30 3.46 -1.94
C GLY A 89 -6.69 2.91 -2.21
N MET A 90 -7.71 3.78 -2.22
CA MET A 90 -9.09 3.37 -2.53
C MET A 90 -9.26 2.94 -3.99
N LEU A 91 -8.69 3.69 -4.94
CA LEU A 91 -8.71 3.34 -6.35
C LEU A 91 -8.02 2.00 -6.58
N GLY A 92 -6.83 1.77 -6.02
CA GLY A 92 -6.08 0.52 -6.16
C GLY A 92 -6.83 -0.70 -5.62
N TRP A 93 -7.75 -0.49 -4.67
CA TRP A 93 -8.61 -1.53 -4.11
C TRP A 93 -9.71 -1.97 -5.07
N LEU A 94 -10.27 -1.03 -5.83
CA LEU A 94 -11.29 -1.27 -6.85
C LEU A 94 -10.68 -1.67 -8.20
N TRP A 95 -9.66 -0.93 -8.63
CA TRP A 95 -8.97 -1.06 -9.91
C TRP A 95 -7.54 -0.48 -9.83
N MET A 96 -6.53 -1.35 -9.90
CA MET A 96 -5.13 -0.92 -9.88
C MET A 96 -4.62 -0.63 -11.30
N PRO A 97 -4.21 0.61 -11.63
CA PRO A 97 -3.70 0.93 -12.96
C PRO A 97 -2.48 0.10 -13.30
N LYS A 98 -2.39 -0.38 -14.56
CA LYS A 98 -1.26 -1.22 -15.00
C LYS A 98 0.09 -0.55 -14.80
N PHE A 99 0.21 0.77 -14.91
CA PHE A 99 1.51 1.44 -14.74
C PHE A 99 2.05 1.29 -13.31
N MET A 100 1.19 1.31 -12.28
CA MET A 100 1.57 1.19 -10.86
C MET A 100 1.87 -0.25 -10.42
N GLN A 101 1.52 -1.22 -11.25
CA GLN A 101 1.79 -2.62 -10.94
C GLN A 101 3.28 -2.94 -11.10
N PRO A 102 3.86 -3.74 -10.18
CA PRO A 102 5.26 -4.13 -10.25
C PRO A 102 5.50 -5.03 -11.47
N ALA A 103 6.74 -5.02 -11.97
CA ALA A 103 7.12 -5.74 -13.19
C ALA A 103 6.79 -7.25 -13.15
N TRP A 104 6.92 -7.87 -11.98
CA TRP A 104 6.62 -9.30 -11.81
C TRP A 104 5.13 -9.62 -11.99
N LEU A 105 4.24 -8.70 -11.60
CA LEU A 105 2.79 -8.88 -11.71
C LEU A 105 2.34 -8.72 -13.17
N LYS A 106 2.93 -7.75 -13.88
CA LYS A 106 2.74 -7.59 -15.34
C LYS A 106 3.15 -8.85 -16.10
N GLU A 107 4.25 -9.47 -15.71
CA GLU A 107 4.73 -10.71 -16.33
C GLU A 107 3.83 -11.91 -15.96
N ALA A 108 3.34 -11.98 -14.72
CA ALA A 108 2.37 -12.98 -14.30
C ALA A 108 1.05 -12.87 -15.09
N ASP A 109 0.52 -11.66 -15.28
CA ASP A 109 -0.70 -11.41 -16.07
C ASP A 109 -0.48 -11.77 -17.55
N ARG A 110 0.70 -11.49 -18.13
CA ARG A 110 1.07 -11.93 -19.49
C ARG A 110 1.14 -13.45 -19.62
N LEU A 111 1.71 -14.13 -18.63
CA LEU A 111 1.78 -15.59 -18.61
C LEU A 111 0.39 -16.22 -18.45
N LYS A 112 -0.51 -15.55 -17.70
CA LYS A 112 -1.91 -15.97 -17.51
C LYS A 112 -2.71 -15.83 -18.80
N ALA A 113 -2.57 -14.70 -19.50
CA ALA A 113 -3.20 -14.48 -20.81
C ALA A 113 -2.78 -15.53 -21.86
N ARG A 114 -1.59 -16.12 -21.70
CA ARG A 114 -1.07 -17.20 -22.56
C ARG A 114 -1.46 -18.62 -22.09
N GLY A 115 -2.31 -18.74 -21.06
CA GLY A 115 -2.74 -20.03 -20.50
C GLY A 115 -1.66 -20.78 -19.71
N LYS A 116 -0.53 -20.15 -19.37
CA LYS A 116 0.64 -20.81 -18.77
C LYS A 116 0.64 -20.76 -17.25
N VAL A 117 -0.48 -21.15 -16.63
CA VAL A 117 -0.72 -21.08 -15.17
C VAL A 117 0.34 -21.83 -14.35
N ARG A 118 0.82 -22.99 -14.85
CA ARG A 118 1.90 -23.78 -14.22
C ARG A 118 3.23 -23.01 -14.10
N ARG A 119 3.53 -22.14 -15.07
CA ARG A 119 4.77 -21.33 -15.08
C ARG A 119 4.75 -20.18 -14.09
N ILE A 120 3.57 -19.61 -13.79
CA ILE A 120 3.42 -18.54 -12.79
C ILE A 120 3.80 -19.07 -11.41
N ARG A 121 3.30 -20.25 -11.04
CA ARG A 121 3.60 -20.90 -9.76
C ARG A 121 5.09 -21.26 -9.62
N GLN A 122 5.74 -21.69 -10.70
CA GLN A 122 7.19 -21.95 -10.74
C GLN A 122 8.02 -20.66 -10.71
N TYR A 123 7.59 -19.59 -11.38
CA TYR A 123 8.28 -18.29 -11.36
C TYR A 123 8.25 -17.66 -9.96
N VAL A 124 7.11 -17.76 -9.28
CA VAL A 124 6.94 -17.33 -7.89
C VAL A 124 7.77 -18.19 -6.93
N LYS A 125 7.70 -19.53 -7.02
CA LYS A 125 8.47 -20.44 -6.14
C LYS A 125 9.97 -20.47 -6.44
N GLY A 126 10.39 -20.22 -7.68
CA GLY A 126 11.78 -20.35 -8.12
C GLY A 126 12.67 -19.19 -7.68
N LYS A 127 12.09 -18.03 -7.37
CA LYS A 127 12.81 -16.85 -6.86
C LYS A 127 13.11 -16.94 -5.36
N ASP A 128 12.38 -17.77 -4.64
CA ASP A 128 12.54 -18.03 -3.20
C ASP A 128 13.68 -19.03 -2.89
N LYS A 129 14.30 -19.60 -3.95
CA LYS A 129 15.38 -20.60 -3.86
C LYS A 129 16.75 -20.08 -4.32
N ARG A 130 16.90 -18.78 -4.56
CA ARG A 130 18.19 -18.14 -4.86
C ARG A 130 18.56 -17.14 -3.79
#